data_AF-A0A9P5Z0C2-F1
#
_entry.id   AF-A0A9P5Z0C2-F1
#
_cell.length_a   1.000
_cell.length_b   1.000
_cell.length_c   1.000
_cell.angle_alpha   90.00
_cell.angle_beta   90.00
_cell.angle_gamma   90.00
#
_symmetry.space_group_name_H-M   'P 1'
#
loop_
_entity.id
_entity.type
_entity.pdbx_description
1 polymer ?
#
loop_
_entity_poly.entity_id
_entity_poly.type
_entity_poly.pdbx_seq_one_letter_code
_entity_poly.pdbx_strand_id
1 'polypeptide(L)'
;MNTYSQETRHAFEKTLDWLNQWACARTYSLGSVLPWDPQFLVKSLSDSTIYMSYYTVSQLLHENNIEGRNPGPLGVTADQMTDEIWEYVFCRGPFPNPSPLSREKADALKHEFEYFYPLDVRSSAKDLIPNHLTFALYNHAAIFPEDKFPLSMRTNGHLMLNGKKMSKSTGNSLTLREAIEKFGADATRLSLADAGDGLEDANFEEKTANANILRIHTLLAWCEDMVKDQANLRHGPRNYHDQVFEQEINGLINTTQTHYENMNYKDAVKFGFYDFQSIRDWYREVTLDVGMHADLVLYWIRNAALLITPVAPHFAEHIWSNILKEPKSVQRALWPTPFTPVDPTIIEAGQYMRGMIKTIRDAEVSLLKAINKSKGKKNVSEAKPKGVGVYVATQFPEWQDICVQVVRDAYSKETDKVDDGKVKELLTEKGLIKDKRGMPFIQLFKRRMAQYGAETAFRRASLKLVDADVLSMVKARQNEACYSAICKCMLHKIVIFDEVRDADFRSCNGRESCQTISETSS
;
A
#
# COMPACT_ATOMS: atom_id res chain seq x y z
N MET A 1 -0.37 4.61 -24.46
CA MET A 1 -0.71 5.33 -23.22
C MET A 1 -1.22 4.37 -22.14
N ASN A 2 -0.67 4.44 -20.92
CA ASN A 2 -1.17 3.73 -19.74
C ASN A 2 -2.28 4.54 -19.04
N THR A 3 -3.40 3.89 -18.67
CA THR A 3 -4.56 4.52 -18.02
C THR A 3 -4.82 4.02 -16.59
N TYR A 4 -3.99 3.10 -16.07
CA TYR A 4 -4.08 2.46 -14.73
C TYR A 4 -5.37 1.68 -14.42
N SER A 5 -6.47 1.95 -15.12
CA SER A 5 -7.75 1.23 -15.01
C SER A 5 -8.41 1.09 -16.39
N GLN A 6 -9.19 0.02 -16.55
CA GLN A 6 -9.97 -0.21 -17.78
C GLN A 6 -11.13 0.78 -17.91
N GLU A 7 -11.74 1.17 -16.80
CA GLU A 7 -12.83 2.15 -16.78
C GLU A 7 -12.40 3.50 -17.36
N THR A 8 -11.18 3.95 -17.03
CA THR A 8 -10.61 5.18 -17.60
C THR A 8 -10.36 5.04 -19.09
N ARG A 9 -9.85 3.89 -19.54
CA ARG A 9 -9.64 3.61 -20.96
C ARG A 9 -10.95 3.67 -21.74
N HIS A 10 -11.99 2.98 -21.26
CA HIS A 10 -13.31 3.03 -21.87
C HIS A 10 -13.90 4.44 -21.91
N ALA A 11 -13.64 5.27 -20.88
CA ALA A 11 -14.10 6.66 -20.86
C ALA A 11 -13.41 7.53 -21.93
N PHE A 12 -12.11 7.30 -22.18
CA PHE A 12 -11.40 7.92 -23.31
C PHE A 12 -11.94 7.44 -24.64
N GLU A 13 -12.03 6.13 -24.88
CA GLU A 13 -12.54 5.53 -26.12
C GLU A 13 -13.94 6.06 -26.46
N LYS A 14 -14.84 6.04 -25.48
CA LYS A 14 -16.18 6.64 -25.63
C LYS A 14 -16.09 8.09 -26.06
N THR A 15 -15.23 8.89 -25.42
CA THR A 15 -15.10 10.32 -25.75
C THR A 15 -14.56 10.52 -27.17
N LEU A 16 -13.55 9.75 -27.57
CA LEU A 16 -12.98 9.79 -28.92
C LEU A 16 -14.01 9.45 -29.99
N ASP A 17 -14.95 8.55 -29.71
CA ASP A 17 -16.00 8.16 -30.66
C ASP A 17 -17.06 9.25 -30.91
N TRP A 18 -17.43 10.02 -29.88
CA TRP A 18 -18.51 11.03 -30.01
C TRP A 18 -17.98 12.45 -30.21
N LEU A 19 -16.75 12.74 -29.81
CA LEU A 19 -16.20 14.09 -29.87
C LEU A 19 -16.03 14.53 -31.32
N ASN A 20 -16.58 15.70 -31.63
CA ASN A 20 -16.51 16.32 -32.95
C ASN A 20 -15.95 17.75 -32.78
N GLN A 21 -16.33 18.67 -33.65
CA GLN A 21 -15.92 20.08 -33.61
C GLN A 21 -16.23 20.72 -32.24
N TRP A 22 -15.22 21.38 -31.67
CA TRP A 22 -15.32 22.12 -30.42
C TRP A 22 -15.08 23.60 -30.66
N ALA A 23 -16.00 24.45 -30.22
CA ALA A 23 -15.84 25.90 -30.30
C ALA A 23 -14.71 26.36 -29.36
N CYS A 24 -13.57 26.74 -29.96
CA CYS A 24 -12.34 27.09 -29.26
C CYS A 24 -12.17 28.58 -28.96
N ALA A 25 -13.06 29.44 -29.46
CA ALA A 25 -13.02 30.90 -29.35
C ALA A 25 -14.20 31.46 -28.53
N ARG A 26 -14.00 32.62 -27.90
CA ARG A 26 -15.02 33.40 -27.15
C ARG A 26 -14.76 34.89 -27.23
N THR A 27 -15.72 35.73 -26.86
CA THR A 27 -15.61 37.21 -26.98
C THR A 27 -15.52 37.96 -25.64
N TYR A 28 -15.60 37.26 -24.50
CA TYR A 28 -15.61 37.87 -23.16
C TYR A 28 -14.76 37.06 -22.18
N SER A 29 -14.29 37.71 -21.11
CA SER A 29 -13.40 37.21 -20.04
C SER A 29 -11.90 37.38 -20.31
N LEU A 30 -11.05 36.80 -19.46
CA LEU A 30 -9.59 36.79 -19.58
C LEU A 30 -9.13 35.69 -20.54
N GLY A 31 -7.95 35.83 -21.14
CA GLY A 31 -7.34 34.79 -21.97
C GLY A 31 -6.40 35.36 -23.02
N SER A 32 -5.80 34.48 -23.81
CA SER A 32 -4.97 34.87 -24.96
C SER A 32 -5.85 35.26 -26.15
N VAL A 33 -5.46 36.33 -26.85
CA VAL A 33 -6.14 36.81 -28.06
C VAL A 33 -5.77 35.93 -29.25
N LEU A 34 -6.72 35.64 -30.15
CA LEU A 34 -6.40 34.92 -31.38
C LEU A 34 -5.51 35.78 -32.29
N PRO A 35 -4.37 35.26 -32.79
CA PRO A 35 -3.38 36.08 -33.47
C PRO A 35 -3.85 36.60 -34.85
N TRP A 36 -4.78 35.89 -35.51
CA TRP A 36 -5.34 36.31 -36.82
C TRP A 36 -6.71 37.01 -36.73
N ASP A 37 -7.39 36.95 -35.59
CA ASP A 37 -8.67 37.64 -35.37
C ASP A 37 -8.79 38.16 -33.92
N PRO A 38 -8.29 39.38 -33.64
CA PRO A 38 -8.21 39.91 -32.28
C PRO A 38 -9.54 40.18 -31.58
N GLN A 39 -10.68 40.04 -32.29
CA GLN A 39 -12.01 40.14 -31.67
C GLN A 39 -12.31 38.95 -30.75
N PHE A 40 -11.60 37.84 -30.95
CA PHE A 40 -11.81 36.60 -30.22
C PHE A 40 -10.63 36.27 -29.30
N LEU A 41 -10.99 35.67 -28.16
CA LEU A 41 -10.10 35.11 -27.17
C LEU A 41 -10.15 33.59 -27.24
N VAL A 42 -9.03 32.93 -26.97
CA VAL A 42 -8.97 31.47 -26.83
C VAL A 42 -9.71 31.06 -25.55
N LYS A 43 -10.51 29.99 -25.65
CA LYS A 43 -11.24 29.41 -24.53
C LYS A 43 -10.29 28.61 -23.63
N SER A 44 -10.55 28.62 -22.32
CA SER A 44 -9.71 28.01 -21.28
C SER A 44 -9.44 26.50 -21.41
N LEU A 45 -10.30 25.77 -22.13
CA LEU A 45 -10.10 24.33 -22.39
C LEU A 45 -9.27 24.07 -23.65
N SER A 46 -9.02 25.10 -24.45
CA SER A 46 -8.29 25.02 -25.72
C SER A 46 -6.85 25.48 -25.59
N ASP A 47 -6.57 26.49 -24.76
CA ASP A 47 -5.21 26.97 -24.45
C ASP A 47 -4.47 26.14 -23.39
N SER A 48 -5.15 25.17 -22.77
CA SER A 48 -4.63 24.34 -21.67
C SER A 48 -4.22 22.92 -22.09
N THR A 49 -3.94 22.68 -23.37
CA THR A 49 -3.81 21.31 -23.92
C THR A 49 -2.37 20.82 -24.06
N ILE A 50 -1.41 21.72 -24.34
CA ILE A 50 0.01 21.39 -24.55
C ILE A 50 0.97 22.21 -23.68
N TYR A 51 0.44 22.98 -22.73
CA TYR A 51 1.20 23.89 -21.87
C TYR A 51 2.25 23.19 -20.99
N MET A 52 2.20 21.86 -20.87
CA MET A 52 3.24 21.08 -20.20
C MET A 52 4.59 21.17 -20.92
N SER A 53 4.59 21.37 -22.24
CA SER A 53 5.82 21.66 -23.01
C SER A 53 6.46 22.97 -22.54
N TYR A 54 5.65 23.99 -22.25
CA TYR A 54 6.13 25.27 -21.74
C TYR A 54 6.78 25.15 -20.35
N TYR A 55 6.32 24.22 -19.49
CA TYR A 55 6.97 23.97 -18.20
C TYR A 55 8.45 23.63 -18.34
N THR A 56 8.84 22.92 -19.40
CA THR A 56 10.23 22.50 -19.63
C THR A 56 11.17 23.66 -19.90
N VAL A 57 10.66 24.82 -20.34
CA VAL A 57 11.49 25.97 -20.74
C VAL A 57 11.22 27.24 -19.93
N SER A 58 10.13 27.28 -19.18
CA SER A 58 9.67 28.46 -18.44
C SER A 58 10.74 29.07 -17.53
N GLN A 59 11.51 28.24 -16.83
CA GLN A 59 12.59 28.61 -15.93
C GLN A 59 13.78 29.30 -16.63
N LEU A 60 13.90 29.14 -17.95
CA LEU A 60 14.93 29.77 -18.77
C LEU A 60 14.43 31.09 -19.40
N LEU A 61 13.12 31.19 -19.64
CA LEU A 61 12.48 32.30 -20.34
C LEU A 61 12.13 33.47 -19.43
N HIS A 62 11.72 33.22 -18.19
CA HIS A 62 11.40 34.27 -17.23
C HIS A 62 11.93 33.96 -15.83
N GLU A 63 12.05 35.00 -15.00
CA GLU A 63 12.36 34.85 -13.58
C GLU A 63 11.30 33.99 -12.87
N ASN A 64 11.58 33.61 -11.62
CA ASN A 64 10.63 32.92 -10.74
C ASN A 64 9.50 33.86 -10.26
N ASN A 65 8.81 34.49 -11.21
CA ASN A 65 7.63 35.33 -11.05
C ASN A 65 6.53 34.82 -11.97
N ILE A 66 5.34 34.64 -11.41
CA ILE A 66 4.14 34.13 -12.09
C ILE A 66 3.76 35.01 -13.30
N GLU A 67 4.04 36.31 -13.25
CA GLU A 67 3.64 37.23 -14.31
C GLU A 67 4.62 37.28 -15.50
N GLY A 68 5.81 36.70 -15.39
CA GLY A 68 6.78 36.64 -16.49
C GLY A 68 7.24 37.99 -17.04
N ARG A 69 7.19 39.08 -16.24
CA ARG A 69 7.48 40.44 -16.73
C ARG A 69 8.95 40.68 -17.11
N ASN A 70 9.87 39.97 -16.47
CA ASN A 70 11.31 40.12 -16.69
C ASN A 70 11.87 38.90 -17.42
N PRO A 71 12.81 39.08 -18.37
CA PRO A 71 13.53 37.98 -18.98
C PRO A 71 14.25 37.12 -17.94
N GLY A 72 14.26 35.82 -18.19
CA GLY A 72 14.93 34.83 -17.35
C GLY A 72 16.44 34.75 -17.57
N PRO A 73 17.08 33.68 -17.09
CA PRO A 73 18.54 33.48 -17.18
C PRO A 73 19.12 33.56 -18.59
N LEU A 74 18.34 33.21 -19.63
CA LEU A 74 18.80 33.32 -21.01
C LEU A 74 18.67 34.73 -21.60
N GLY A 75 18.02 35.67 -20.90
CA GLY A 75 17.77 37.02 -21.41
C GLY A 75 17.06 37.01 -22.77
N VAL A 76 16.09 36.10 -22.93
CA VAL A 76 15.23 36.03 -24.12
C VAL A 76 13.96 36.81 -23.81
N THR A 77 13.60 37.74 -24.69
CA THR A 77 12.36 38.54 -24.55
C THR A 77 11.21 37.87 -25.28
N ALA A 78 9.97 38.19 -24.89
CA ALA A 78 8.78 37.57 -25.44
C ALA A 78 8.64 37.76 -26.97
N ASP A 79 9.08 38.91 -27.49
CA ASP A 79 9.07 39.23 -28.93
C ASP A 79 10.06 38.40 -29.75
N GLN A 80 11.09 37.80 -29.12
CA GLN A 80 12.04 36.93 -29.80
C GLN A 80 11.52 35.50 -29.99
N MET A 81 10.44 35.11 -29.29
CA MET A 81 9.87 33.77 -29.35
C MET A 81 8.81 33.69 -30.47
N THR A 82 9.29 33.76 -31.72
CA THR A 82 8.45 33.61 -32.93
C THR A 82 8.03 32.17 -33.17
N ASP A 83 7.08 31.96 -34.07
CA ASP A 83 6.58 30.62 -34.43
C ASP A 83 7.73 29.70 -34.90
N GLU A 84 8.69 30.21 -35.68
CA GLU A 84 9.83 29.44 -36.17
C GLU A 84 10.79 29.02 -35.05
N ILE A 85 10.93 29.86 -34.01
CA ILE A 85 11.70 29.50 -32.82
C ILE A 85 10.99 28.39 -32.03
N TRP A 86 9.68 28.52 -31.83
CA TRP A 86 8.90 27.47 -31.16
C TRP A 86 8.94 26.15 -31.94
N GLU A 87 8.86 26.21 -33.27
CA GLU A 87 8.98 25.05 -34.13
C GLU A 87 10.37 24.39 -34.05
N TYR A 88 11.44 25.19 -33.99
CA TYR A 88 12.81 24.69 -33.77
C TYR A 88 12.97 23.97 -32.43
N VAL A 89 12.40 24.55 -31.37
CA VAL A 89 12.53 24.07 -29.98
C VAL A 89 11.69 22.81 -29.77
N PHE A 90 10.43 22.79 -30.19
CA PHE A 90 9.50 21.73 -29.83
C PHE A 90 9.21 20.71 -30.95
N CYS A 91 9.28 21.13 -32.22
CA CYS A 91 8.83 20.31 -33.36
C CYS A 91 9.98 19.83 -34.25
N ARG A 92 11.24 20.03 -33.83
CA ARG A 92 12.45 19.71 -34.60
C ARG A 92 12.50 20.42 -35.95
N GLY A 93 11.89 21.61 -36.05
CA GLY A 93 11.97 22.47 -37.23
C GLY A 93 13.40 22.93 -37.54
N PRO A 94 13.63 23.52 -38.73
CA PRO A 94 14.91 24.15 -39.05
C PRO A 94 15.12 25.40 -38.19
N PHE A 95 16.39 25.72 -37.89
CA PHE A 95 16.69 26.97 -37.19
C PHE A 95 16.45 28.18 -38.12
N PRO A 96 15.73 29.22 -37.69
CA PRO A 96 15.36 30.34 -38.56
C PRO A 96 16.58 31.15 -39.04
N ASN A 97 16.45 31.73 -40.23
CA ASN A 97 17.44 32.63 -40.81
C ASN A 97 16.73 33.78 -41.58
N PRO A 98 16.78 35.04 -41.09
CA PRO A 98 17.46 35.49 -39.87
C PRO A 98 16.77 35.00 -38.59
N SER A 99 17.54 34.75 -37.54
CA SER A 99 17.00 34.34 -36.23
C SER A 99 16.89 35.54 -35.27
N PRO A 100 15.79 35.68 -34.51
CA PRO A 100 15.65 36.72 -33.48
C PRO A 100 16.48 36.45 -32.21
N LEU A 101 16.95 35.22 -31.97
CA LEU A 101 17.87 34.88 -30.87
C LEU A 101 19.04 33.99 -31.32
N SER A 102 20.10 33.93 -30.50
CA SER A 102 21.28 33.13 -30.83
C SER A 102 20.99 31.63 -30.78
N ARG A 103 21.73 30.85 -31.59
CA ARG A 103 21.55 29.39 -31.65
C ARG A 103 21.78 28.74 -30.30
N GLU A 104 22.75 29.21 -29.52
CA GLU A 104 23.09 28.67 -28.21
C GLU A 104 21.89 28.76 -27.24
N LYS A 105 21.15 29.87 -27.28
CA LYS A 105 19.94 30.05 -26.45
C LYS A 105 18.81 29.13 -26.91
N ALA A 106 18.60 29.02 -28.22
CA ALA A 106 17.57 28.14 -28.79
C ALA A 106 17.87 26.66 -28.49
N ASP A 107 19.13 26.25 -28.58
CA ASP A 107 19.60 24.90 -28.28
C ASP A 107 19.43 24.56 -26.80
N ALA A 108 19.65 25.50 -25.88
CA ALA A 108 19.38 25.31 -24.46
C ALA A 108 17.90 25.03 -24.17
N LEU A 109 16.99 25.79 -24.78
CA LEU A 109 15.54 25.56 -24.66
C LEU A 109 15.15 24.20 -25.23
N LYS A 110 15.68 23.86 -26.42
CA LYS A 110 15.43 22.58 -27.08
C LYS A 110 15.93 21.40 -26.23
N HIS A 111 17.10 21.53 -25.61
CA HIS A 111 17.68 20.49 -24.77
C HIS A 111 16.78 20.16 -23.58
N GLU A 112 16.28 21.16 -22.86
CA GLU A 112 15.38 20.95 -21.72
C GLU A 112 14.09 20.24 -22.15
N PHE A 113 13.47 20.68 -23.25
CA PHE A 113 12.28 20.01 -23.79
C PHE A 113 12.57 18.56 -24.19
N GLU A 114 13.63 18.31 -24.96
CA GLU A 114 13.97 16.97 -25.41
C GLU A 114 14.34 16.03 -24.25
N TYR A 115 14.88 16.57 -23.15
CA TYR A 115 15.20 15.82 -21.94
C TYR A 115 13.95 15.46 -21.11
N PHE A 116 13.07 16.42 -20.85
CA PHE A 116 11.91 16.24 -19.96
C PHE A 116 10.66 15.67 -20.65
N TYR A 117 10.56 15.75 -21.97
CA TYR A 117 9.38 15.31 -22.73
C TYR A 117 9.65 13.99 -23.45
N PRO A 118 8.68 13.04 -23.53
CA PRO A 118 7.25 13.17 -23.23
C PRO A 118 6.90 13.27 -21.75
N LEU A 119 5.69 13.75 -21.43
CA LEU A 119 5.21 13.71 -20.05
C LEU A 119 4.93 12.26 -19.61
N ASP A 120 5.55 11.84 -18.51
CA ASP A 120 5.41 10.49 -17.95
C ASP A 120 4.00 10.24 -17.42
N VAL A 121 3.49 11.20 -16.63
CA VAL A 121 2.23 11.06 -15.90
C VAL A 121 1.48 12.39 -15.87
N ARG A 122 0.22 12.37 -16.28
CA ARG A 122 -0.73 13.46 -16.03
C ARG A 122 -1.84 12.96 -15.13
N SER A 123 -1.93 13.54 -13.91
CA SER A 123 -2.98 13.22 -12.95
C SER A 123 -4.13 14.23 -13.01
N SER A 124 -5.38 13.76 -12.93
CA SER A 124 -6.57 14.62 -12.92
C SER A 124 -7.81 13.91 -12.39
N ALA A 125 -8.85 14.64 -12.03
CA ALA A 125 -10.15 14.05 -11.77
C ALA A 125 -10.85 13.57 -13.08
N LYS A 126 -11.78 12.62 -12.93
CA LYS A 126 -12.52 11.94 -14.01
C LYS A 126 -13.36 12.86 -14.89
N ASP A 127 -13.74 14.04 -14.39
CA ASP A 127 -14.51 15.05 -15.11
C ASP A 127 -13.74 15.70 -16.26
N LEU A 128 -12.40 15.67 -16.23
CA LEU A 128 -11.57 16.20 -17.31
C LEU A 128 -11.29 15.19 -18.43
N ILE A 129 -11.65 13.91 -18.25
CA ILE A 129 -11.54 12.89 -19.31
C ILE A 129 -12.29 13.32 -20.58
N PRO A 130 -13.60 13.64 -20.54
CA PRO A 130 -14.36 13.91 -21.76
C PRO A 130 -14.05 15.25 -22.44
N ASN A 131 -13.10 16.03 -21.90
CA ASN A 131 -12.73 17.35 -22.42
C ASN A 131 -11.21 17.54 -22.41
N HIS A 132 -10.65 18.27 -21.44
CA HIS A 132 -9.25 18.68 -21.36
C HIS A 132 -8.26 17.53 -21.62
N LEU A 133 -8.41 16.37 -20.96
CA LEU A 133 -7.45 15.27 -21.16
C LEU A 133 -7.53 14.71 -22.57
N THR A 134 -8.73 14.57 -23.13
CA THR A 134 -8.91 14.16 -24.53
C THR A 134 -8.37 15.21 -25.50
N PHE A 135 -8.62 16.50 -25.25
CA PHE A 135 -8.09 17.60 -26.06
C PHE A 135 -6.56 17.65 -26.01
N ALA A 136 -5.96 17.37 -24.86
CA ALA A 136 -4.51 17.25 -24.73
C ALA A 136 -3.99 16.18 -25.68
N LEU A 137 -4.61 15.00 -25.75
CA LEU A 137 -4.20 13.94 -26.69
C LEU A 137 -4.30 14.39 -28.15
N TYR A 138 -5.42 15.00 -28.55
CA TYR A 138 -5.57 15.51 -29.92
C TYR A 138 -4.51 16.55 -30.29
N ASN A 139 -4.25 17.52 -29.40
CA ASN A 139 -3.27 18.57 -29.70
C ASN A 139 -1.83 18.05 -29.67
N HIS A 140 -1.51 17.10 -28.79
CA HIS A 140 -0.20 16.45 -28.82
C HIS A 140 0.01 15.68 -30.14
N ALA A 141 -1.01 14.96 -30.60
CA ALA A 141 -0.97 14.23 -31.86
C ALA A 141 -0.89 15.14 -33.09
N ALA A 142 -1.43 16.36 -33.01
CA ALA A 142 -1.41 17.32 -34.10
C ALA A 142 -0.08 18.11 -34.19
N ILE A 143 0.60 18.35 -33.07
CA ILE A 143 1.75 19.27 -33.00
C ILE A 143 3.09 18.53 -32.88
N PHE A 144 3.16 17.49 -32.04
CA PHE A 144 4.41 16.84 -31.69
C PHE A 144 4.61 15.52 -32.44
N PRO A 145 5.86 15.06 -32.63
CA PRO A 145 6.11 13.72 -33.13
C PRO A 145 5.65 12.64 -32.12
N GLU A 146 5.41 11.42 -32.61
CA GLU A 146 4.83 10.33 -31.78
C GLU A 146 5.66 9.99 -30.53
N ASP A 147 6.98 10.14 -30.59
CA ASP A 147 7.88 9.90 -29.44
C ASP A 147 7.71 10.92 -28.31
N LYS A 148 6.93 11.98 -28.55
CA LYS A 148 6.59 13.03 -27.58
C LYS A 148 5.13 12.96 -27.11
N PHE A 149 4.40 11.89 -27.46
CA PHE A 149 3.03 11.70 -26.98
C PHE A 149 2.99 11.36 -25.48
N PRO A 150 1.91 11.75 -24.77
CA PRO A 150 1.77 11.44 -23.34
C PRO A 150 1.86 9.93 -23.04
N LEU A 151 2.71 9.56 -22.07
CA LEU A 151 2.93 8.16 -21.73
C LEU A 151 1.81 7.59 -20.86
N SER A 152 1.36 8.34 -19.86
CA SER A 152 0.27 7.89 -18.98
C SER A 152 -0.65 9.01 -18.49
N MET A 153 -1.92 8.64 -18.27
CA MET A 153 -2.98 9.49 -17.73
C MET A 153 -3.57 8.78 -16.51
N ARG A 154 -3.43 9.38 -15.33
CA ARG A 154 -4.03 8.86 -14.11
C ARG A 154 -5.23 9.69 -13.70
N THR A 155 -6.33 9.00 -13.43
CA THR A 155 -7.61 9.63 -13.15
C THR A 155 -8.14 9.19 -11.79
N ASN A 156 -8.75 10.12 -11.07
CA ASN A 156 -9.36 9.86 -9.77
C ASN A 156 -10.81 10.37 -9.70
N GLY A 157 -11.58 9.88 -8.74
CA GLY A 157 -12.90 10.43 -8.42
C GLY A 157 -12.85 11.83 -7.81
N HIS A 158 -14.01 12.42 -7.56
CA HIS A 158 -14.07 13.69 -6.84
C HIS A 158 -13.78 13.46 -5.36
N LEU A 159 -13.24 14.49 -4.70
CA LEU A 159 -13.02 14.44 -3.26
C LEU A 159 -14.31 14.80 -2.52
N MET A 160 -14.72 13.94 -1.60
CA MET A 160 -15.77 14.16 -0.59
C MET A 160 -15.14 14.54 0.74
N LEU A 161 -15.92 15.21 1.59
CA LEU A 161 -15.55 15.56 2.96
C LEU A 161 -16.56 14.94 3.92
N ASN A 162 -16.07 14.06 4.81
CA ASN A 162 -16.87 13.33 5.80
C ASN A 162 -18.09 12.60 5.18
N GLY A 163 -17.88 11.95 4.03
CA GLY A 163 -18.90 11.20 3.30
C GLY A 163 -19.93 12.06 2.55
N LYS A 164 -19.72 13.37 2.48
CA LYS A 164 -20.62 14.31 1.80
C LYS A 164 -19.87 15.08 0.70
N LYS A 165 -20.58 15.42 -0.37
CA LYS A 165 -20.04 16.29 -1.43
C LYS A 165 -19.59 17.62 -0.83
N MET A 166 -18.42 18.08 -1.25
CA MET A 166 -17.92 19.40 -0.83
C MET A 166 -18.74 20.50 -1.50
N SER A 167 -19.29 21.42 -0.71
CA SER A 167 -20.03 22.57 -1.22
C SER A 167 -19.95 23.74 -0.24
N LYS A 168 -19.50 24.89 -0.73
CA LYS A 168 -19.45 26.16 0.02
C LYS A 168 -20.83 26.56 0.55
N SER A 169 -21.90 26.32 -0.21
CA SER A 169 -23.26 26.72 0.21
C SER A 169 -23.78 25.91 1.39
N THR A 170 -23.30 24.68 1.57
CA THR A 170 -23.68 23.80 2.70
C THR A 170 -22.78 23.97 3.92
N GLY A 171 -21.75 24.83 3.85
CA GLY A 171 -20.69 24.94 4.85
C GLY A 171 -19.73 23.73 4.91
N ASN A 172 -19.99 22.67 4.12
CA ASN A 172 -19.13 21.49 4.02
C ASN A 172 -18.03 21.72 2.98
N SER A 173 -17.09 22.59 3.29
CA SER A 173 -15.88 22.81 2.48
C SER A 173 -14.68 23.00 3.39
N LEU A 174 -13.55 22.47 2.97
CA LEU A 174 -12.28 22.67 3.64
C LEU A 174 -11.25 23.09 2.60
N THR A 175 -10.71 24.30 2.73
CA THR A 175 -9.62 24.75 1.88
C THR A 175 -8.31 24.08 2.27
N LEU A 176 -7.32 24.09 1.35
CA LEU A 176 -5.99 23.56 1.64
C LEU A 176 -5.35 24.23 2.88
N ARG A 177 -5.48 25.55 2.99
CA ARG A 177 -4.92 26.32 4.12
C ARG A 177 -5.58 25.90 5.43
N GLU A 178 -6.91 25.86 5.48
CA GLU A 178 -7.64 25.44 6.67
C GLU A 178 -7.29 24.00 7.06
N ALA A 179 -7.13 23.08 6.10
CA ALA A 179 -6.72 21.70 6.37
C ALA A 179 -5.32 21.64 7.02
N ILE A 180 -4.36 22.39 6.49
CA ILE A 180 -2.99 22.46 7.03
C ILE A 180 -2.98 23.11 8.42
N GLU A 181 -3.72 24.20 8.63
CA GLU A 181 -3.79 24.86 9.93
C GLU A 181 -4.48 23.99 10.98
N LYS A 182 -5.48 23.21 10.58
CA LYS A 182 -6.25 22.35 11.48
C LYS A 182 -5.54 21.05 11.84
N PHE A 183 -4.85 20.43 10.88
CA PHE A 183 -4.29 19.07 11.06
C PHE A 183 -2.77 19.00 10.92
N GLY A 184 -2.13 20.02 10.37
CA GLY A 184 -0.73 19.96 9.93
C GLY A 184 -0.59 19.27 8.57
N ALA A 185 0.46 19.64 7.83
CA ALA A 185 0.66 19.19 6.44
C ALA A 185 0.73 17.66 6.30
N ASP A 186 1.48 16.98 7.16
CA ASP A 186 1.70 15.53 7.05
C ASP A 186 0.47 14.71 7.42
N ALA A 187 -0.28 15.11 8.45
CA ALA A 187 -1.53 14.41 8.78
C ALA A 187 -2.59 14.61 7.70
N THR A 188 -2.69 15.81 7.11
CA THR A 188 -3.54 16.05 5.93
C THR A 188 -3.11 15.17 4.76
N ARG A 189 -1.82 15.10 4.44
CA ARG A 189 -1.31 14.28 3.32
C ARG A 189 -1.53 12.78 3.53
N LEU A 190 -1.32 12.26 4.75
CA LEU A 190 -1.64 10.87 5.08
C LEU A 190 -3.12 10.57 4.87
N SER A 191 -4.00 11.47 5.30
CA SER A 191 -5.45 11.31 5.11
C SER A 191 -5.88 11.43 3.65
N LEU A 192 -5.20 12.27 2.84
CA LEU A 192 -5.44 12.35 1.41
C LEU A 192 -4.98 11.09 0.67
N ALA A 193 -3.83 10.51 1.07
CA ALA A 193 -3.36 9.26 0.50
C ALA A 193 -4.29 8.08 0.84
N ASP A 194 -4.90 8.07 2.03
CA ASP A 194 -5.87 7.04 2.44
C ASP A 194 -7.29 7.23 1.85
N ALA A 195 -7.57 8.41 1.27
CA ALA A 195 -8.92 8.80 0.83
C ALA A 195 -9.47 7.95 -0.32
N GLY A 196 -8.61 7.49 -1.24
CA GLY A 196 -8.98 6.65 -2.36
C GLY A 196 -8.12 6.88 -3.62
N ASP A 197 -7.82 5.79 -4.33
CA ASP A 197 -6.89 5.78 -5.47
C ASP A 197 -7.54 5.60 -6.85
N GLY A 198 -8.86 5.34 -6.89
CA GLY A 198 -9.61 4.97 -8.09
C GLY A 198 -10.54 6.05 -8.63
N LEU A 199 -11.41 5.68 -9.59
CA LEU A 199 -12.41 6.57 -10.19
C LEU A 199 -13.62 6.82 -9.29
N GLU A 200 -13.86 5.96 -8.30
CA GLU A 200 -14.83 6.21 -7.25
C GLU A 200 -14.43 7.45 -6.44
N ASP A 201 -15.44 8.17 -5.96
CA ASP A 201 -15.20 9.42 -5.24
C ASP A 201 -14.42 9.12 -3.94
N ALA A 202 -13.25 9.75 -3.81
CA ALA A 202 -12.38 9.63 -2.65
C ALA A 202 -13.01 10.37 -1.45
N ASN A 203 -12.72 9.91 -0.23
CA ASN A 203 -13.32 10.51 0.96
C ASN A 203 -12.25 11.00 1.93
N PHE A 204 -12.19 12.31 2.16
CA PHE A 204 -11.40 12.88 3.25
C PHE A 204 -12.23 12.90 4.54
N GLU A 205 -11.76 12.17 5.55
CA GLU A 205 -12.41 12.12 6.87
C GLU A 205 -11.57 12.85 7.91
N GLU A 206 -12.15 13.88 8.52
CA GLU A 206 -11.47 14.67 9.56
C GLU A 206 -11.16 13.82 10.80
N LYS A 207 -11.96 12.79 11.08
CA LYS A 207 -11.69 11.84 12.15
C LYS A 207 -10.39 11.07 11.90
N THR A 208 -10.16 10.65 10.65
CA THR A 208 -8.92 10.00 10.23
C THR A 208 -7.73 10.96 10.30
N ALA A 209 -7.91 12.22 9.89
CA ALA A 209 -6.87 13.25 10.02
C ALA A 209 -6.47 13.49 11.48
N ASN A 210 -7.42 13.62 12.40
CA ASN A 210 -7.15 13.74 13.83
C ASN A 210 -6.41 12.51 14.39
N ALA A 211 -6.81 11.30 13.99
CA ALA A 211 -6.12 10.08 14.39
C ALA A 211 -4.68 10.04 13.86
N ASN A 212 -4.43 10.56 12.65
CA ASN A 212 -3.10 10.66 12.06
C ASN A 212 -2.18 11.64 12.81
N ILE A 213 -2.70 12.74 13.36
CA ILE A 213 -1.91 13.63 14.23
C ILE A 213 -1.36 12.86 15.43
N LEU A 214 -2.24 12.16 16.15
CA LEU A 214 -1.86 11.40 17.34
C LEU A 214 -0.86 10.28 16.98
N ARG A 215 -1.11 9.59 15.87
CA ARG A 215 -0.23 8.52 15.37
C ARG A 215 1.17 9.03 15.03
N ILE A 216 1.28 10.13 14.28
CA ILE A 216 2.58 10.75 13.96
C ILE A 216 3.29 11.16 15.26
N HIS A 217 2.58 11.85 16.16
CA HIS A 217 3.17 12.36 17.39
C HIS A 217 3.72 11.24 18.30
N THR A 218 2.91 10.21 18.55
CA THR A 218 3.30 9.07 19.39
C THR A 218 4.40 8.23 18.75
N LEU A 219 4.35 8.04 17.43
CA LEU A 219 5.41 7.34 16.71
C LEU A 219 6.72 8.11 16.77
N LEU A 220 6.67 9.44 16.65
CA LEU A 220 7.86 10.27 16.70
C LEU A 220 8.56 10.16 18.07
N ALA A 221 7.79 10.33 19.15
CA ALA A 221 8.31 10.17 20.51
C ALA A 221 8.93 8.79 20.72
N TRP A 222 8.26 7.72 20.25
CA TRP A 222 8.81 6.37 20.32
C TRP A 222 10.14 6.22 19.58
N CYS A 223 10.27 6.76 18.36
CA CYS A 223 11.52 6.71 17.60
C CYS A 223 12.65 7.45 18.33
N GLU A 224 12.34 8.62 18.91
CA GLU A 224 13.31 9.41 19.67
C GLU A 224 13.80 8.66 20.93
N ASP A 225 12.87 8.08 21.69
CA ASP A 225 13.17 7.31 22.89
C ASP A 225 14.02 6.07 22.57
N MET A 226 13.68 5.32 21.52
CA MET A 226 14.44 4.12 21.12
C MET A 226 15.88 4.43 20.68
N VAL A 227 16.11 5.58 20.05
CA VAL A 227 17.46 6.00 19.64
C VAL A 227 18.25 6.51 20.85
N LYS A 228 17.62 7.25 21.78
CA LYS A 228 18.27 7.69 23.02
C LYS A 228 18.65 6.51 23.92
N ASP A 229 17.74 5.55 24.08
CA ASP A 229 17.91 4.38 24.93
C ASP A 229 18.52 3.18 24.19
N GLN A 230 19.16 3.40 23.04
CA GLN A 230 19.75 2.33 22.23
C GLN A 230 20.72 1.44 23.03
N ALA A 231 21.44 2.02 23.99
CA ALA A 231 22.36 1.28 24.86
C ALA A 231 21.65 0.24 25.75
N ASN A 232 20.38 0.46 26.10
CA ASN A 232 19.57 -0.41 26.94
C ASN A 232 18.79 -1.46 26.13
N LEU A 233 18.81 -1.38 24.79
CA LEU A 233 18.26 -2.41 23.93
C LEU A 233 19.14 -3.66 23.95
N ARG A 234 18.57 -4.80 23.55
CA ARG A 234 19.32 -6.06 23.52
C ARG A 234 20.35 -6.03 22.39
N HIS A 235 21.56 -6.47 22.71
CA HIS A 235 22.67 -6.69 21.79
C HIS A 235 23.08 -8.18 21.82
N GLY A 236 23.55 -8.72 20.70
CA GLY A 236 24.06 -10.10 20.61
C GLY A 236 23.38 -10.94 19.54
N PRO A 237 23.29 -12.28 19.69
CA PRO A 237 22.74 -13.13 18.66
C PRO A 237 21.24 -12.88 18.45
N ARG A 238 20.84 -12.86 17.17
CA ARG A 238 19.42 -12.73 16.78
C ARG A 238 18.65 -13.99 17.15
N ASN A 239 17.48 -13.80 17.75
CA ASN A 239 16.53 -14.86 18.03
C ASN A 239 15.57 -15.07 16.84
N TYR A 240 14.66 -16.03 16.96
CA TYR A 240 13.69 -16.31 15.92
C TYR A 240 12.70 -15.16 15.65
N HIS A 241 12.25 -14.44 16.68
CA HIS A 241 11.38 -13.27 16.50
C HIS A 241 12.10 -12.14 15.77
N ASP A 242 13.42 -11.99 15.98
CA ASP A 242 14.28 -11.06 15.25
C ASP A 242 14.31 -11.40 13.76
N GLN A 243 14.47 -12.70 13.42
CA GLN A 243 14.45 -13.19 12.04
C GLN A 243 13.09 -12.96 11.37
N VAL A 244 12.00 -13.31 12.05
CA VAL A 244 10.64 -13.07 11.53
C VAL A 244 10.41 -11.57 11.28
N PHE A 245 10.78 -10.71 12.23
CA PHE A 245 10.59 -9.27 12.11
C PHE A 245 11.38 -8.66 10.96
N GLU A 246 12.64 -9.08 10.77
CA GLU A 246 13.46 -8.64 9.63
C GLU A 246 12.85 -9.04 8.29
N GLN A 247 12.37 -10.29 8.17
CA GLN A 247 11.71 -10.77 6.95
C GLN A 247 10.40 -10.02 6.68
N GLU A 248 9.62 -9.72 7.73
CA GLU A 248 8.40 -8.92 7.59
C GLU A 248 8.69 -7.47 7.15
N ILE A 249 9.75 -6.84 7.68
CA ILE A 249 10.21 -5.52 7.23
C ILE A 249 10.51 -5.57 5.73
N ASN A 250 11.34 -6.53 5.31
CA ASN A 250 11.76 -6.67 3.92
C ASN A 250 10.59 -6.99 2.98
N GLY A 251 9.65 -7.82 3.43
CA GLY A 251 8.42 -8.13 2.68
C GLY A 251 7.52 -6.91 2.48
N LEU A 252 7.36 -6.09 3.52
CA LEU A 252 6.59 -4.84 3.42
C LEU A 252 7.28 -3.80 2.54
N ILE A 253 8.61 -3.67 2.59
CA ILE A 253 9.37 -2.78 1.68
C ILE A 253 9.03 -3.09 0.22
N ASN A 254 9.13 -4.36 -0.18
CA ASN A 254 8.84 -4.79 -1.56
C ASN A 254 7.37 -4.58 -1.94
N THR A 255 6.46 -4.87 -1.01
CA THR A 255 5.01 -4.68 -1.22
C THR A 255 4.68 -3.20 -1.41
N THR A 256 5.18 -2.35 -0.53
CA THR A 256 4.99 -0.89 -0.61
C THR A 256 5.58 -0.31 -1.89
N GLN A 257 6.76 -0.77 -2.32
CA GLN A 257 7.36 -0.35 -3.59
C GLN A 257 6.42 -0.64 -4.77
N THR A 258 5.91 -1.86 -4.85
CA THR A 258 4.95 -2.29 -5.89
C THR A 258 3.72 -1.38 -5.91
N HIS A 259 3.21 -0.98 -4.74
CA HIS A 259 2.07 -0.07 -4.66
C HIS A 259 2.41 1.35 -5.10
N TYR A 260 3.57 1.89 -4.76
CA TYR A 260 4.00 3.21 -5.29
C TYR A 260 4.22 3.19 -6.80
N GLU A 261 4.83 2.15 -7.36
CA GLU A 261 5.03 1.98 -8.80
C GLU A 261 3.70 1.91 -9.57
N ASN A 262 2.73 1.17 -9.02
CA ASN A 262 1.36 1.12 -9.54
C ASN A 262 0.51 2.31 -9.10
N MET A 263 1.11 3.25 -8.37
CA MET A 263 0.48 4.50 -7.99
C MET A 263 -0.65 4.32 -6.95
N ASN A 264 -0.86 3.14 -6.38
CA ASN A 264 -1.87 2.85 -5.35
C ASN A 264 -1.46 3.40 -3.97
N TYR A 265 -1.65 4.69 -3.72
CA TYR A 265 -1.14 5.39 -2.53
C TYR A 265 -1.82 4.96 -1.23
N LYS A 266 -3.11 4.59 -1.26
CA LYS A 266 -3.83 4.06 -0.10
C LYS A 266 -3.20 2.76 0.38
N ASP A 267 -2.94 1.84 -0.54
CA ASP A 267 -2.26 0.59 -0.20
C ASP A 267 -0.79 0.82 0.16
N ALA A 268 -0.10 1.75 -0.50
CA ALA A 268 1.26 2.12 -0.13
C ALA A 268 1.34 2.63 1.33
N VAL A 269 0.40 3.48 1.77
CA VAL A 269 0.31 3.94 3.16
C VAL A 269 -0.12 2.80 4.09
N LYS A 270 -1.07 1.96 3.68
CA LYS A 270 -1.48 0.80 4.46
C LYS A 270 -0.28 -0.10 4.78
N PHE A 271 0.46 -0.54 3.78
CA PHE A 271 1.58 -1.46 3.97
C PHE A 271 2.83 -0.77 4.52
N GLY A 272 3.17 0.41 3.99
CA GLY A 272 4.39 1.14 4.31
C GLY A 272 4.34 1.95 5.60
N PHE A 273 3.15 2.13 6.19
CA PHE A 273 2.99 2.90 7.43
C PHE A 273 2.16 2.17 8.48
N TYR A 274 0.93 1.73 8.18
CA TYR A 274 0.05 1.12 9.20
C TYR A 274 0.47 -0.32 9.55
N ASP A 275 0.64 -1.18 8.55
CA ASP A 275 1.08 -2.55 8.75
C ASP A 275 2.55 -2.57 9.20
N PHE A 276 3.37 -1.63 8.71
CA PHE A 276 4.76 -1.45 9.15
C PHE A 276 4.85 -1.14 10.66
N GLN A 277 3.93 -0.33 11.20
CA GLN A 277 3.80 -0.12 12.65
C GLN A 277 3.26 -1.35 13.38
N SER A 278 2.30 -2.06 12.76
CA SER A 278 1.70 -3.26 13.35
C SER A 278 2.72 -4.38 13.57
N ILE A 279 3.64 -4.60 12.63
CA ILE A 279 4.72 -5.60 12.80
C ILE A 279 5.70 -5.20 13.90
N ARG A 280 5.99 -3.90 14.08
CA ARG A 280 6.82 -3.38 15.17
C ARG A 280 6.13 -3.57 16.51
N ASP A 281 4.85 -3.24 16.62
CA ASP A 281 4.10 -3.41 17.86
C ASP A 281 4.02 -4.87 18.28
N TRP A 282 3.81 -5.76 17.31
CA TRP A 282 3.87 -7.20 17.55
C TRP A 282 5.26 -7.64 18.00
N TYR A 283 6.32 -7.22 17.31
CA TYR A 283 7.69 -7.55 17.67
C TYR A 283 8.02 -7.09 19.10
N ARG A 284 7.59 -5.89 19.48
CA ARG A 284 7.69 -5.39 20.85
C ARG A 284 6.95 -6.29 21.84
N GLU A 285 5.72 -6.73 21.53
CA GLU A 285 4.93 -7.61 22.41
C GLU A 285 5.59 -8.98 22.62
N VAL A 286 6.08 -9.62 21.56
CA VAL A 286 6.71 -10.96 21.66
C VAL A 286 8.13 -10.92 22.22
N THR A 287 8.74 -9.74 22.31
CA THR A 287 10.09 -9.57 22.89
C THR A 287 10.08 -8.86 24.23
N LEU A 288 8.94 -8.67 24.89
CA LEU A 288 8.85 -7.95 26.17
C LEU A 288 9.85 -8.45 27.23
N ASP A 289 10.04 -9.77 27.34
CA ASP A 289 10.93 -10.35 28.38
C ASP A 289 12.40 -10.34 28.00
N VAL A 290 12.71 -10.44 26.71
CA VAL A 290 14.09 -10.53 26.18
C VAL A 290 14.62 -9.19 25.65
N GLY A 291 13.76 -8.20 25.50
CA GLY A 291 14.04 -6.94 24.84
C GLY A 291 14.11 -7.04 23.30
N MET A 292 13.77 -5.92 22.65
CA MET A 292 13.97 -5.73 21.22
C MET A 292 15.46 -5.62 20.88
N HIS A 293 15.86 -6.12 19.72
CA HIS A 293 17.23 -6.05 19.24
C HIS A 293 17.54 -4.64 18.69
N ALA A 294 18.63 -4.03 19.16
CA ALA A 294 19.00 -2.65 18.80
C ALA A 294 19.08 -2.41 17.29
N ASP A 295 19.86 -3.24 16.57
CA ASP A 295 20.04 -3.10 15.12
C ASP A 295 18.73 -3.20 14.33
N LEU A 296 17.80 -4.06 14.73
CA LEU A 296 16.52 -4.22 14.04
C LEU A 296 15.57 -3.06 14.32
N VAL A 297 15.60 -2.49 15.53
CA VAL A 297 14.86 -1.27 15.85
C VAL A 297 15.36 -0.10 14.99
N LEU A 298 16.67 0.10 14.90
CA LEU A 298 17.25 1.13 14.03
C LEU A 298 16.98 0.88 12.55
N TYR A 299 17.08 -0.37 12.10
CA TYR A 299 16.73 -0.78 10.74
C TYR A 299 15.27 -0.44 10.44
N TRP A 300 14.35 -0.77 11.35
CA TRP A 300 12.95 -0.42 11.23
C TRP A 300 12.73 1.10 11.18
N ILE A 301 13.33 1.88 12.09
CA ILE A 301 13.17 3.35 12.14
C ILE A 301 13.66 3.98 10.83
N ARG A 302 14.82 3.57 10.33
CA ARG A 302 15.37 4.04 9.05
C ARG A 302 14.41 3.76 7.90
N ASN A 303 13.92 2.54 7.79
CA ASN A 303 13.01 2.15 6.71
C ASN A 303 11.64 2.82 6.84
N ALA A 304 11.11 2.99 8.06
CA ALA A 304 9.86 3.70 8.30
C ALA A 304 9.92 5.14 7.77
N ALA A 305 11.04 5.85 7.99
CA ALA A 305 11.26 7.19 7.45
C ALA A 305 11.28 7.19 5.91
N LEU A 306 12.02 6.25 5.30
CA LEU A 306 12.12 6.16 3.83
C LEU A 306 10.77 5.85 3.16
N LEU A 307 10.06 4.83 3.64
CA LEU A 307 8.80 4.38 3.04
C LEU A 307 7.71 5.45 3.06
N ILE A 308 7.68 6.29 4.11
CA ILE A 308 6.65 7.32 4.27
C ILE A 308 7.03 8.68 3.67
N THR A 309 8.29 8.87 3.27
CA THR A 309 8.80 10.16 2.74
C THR A 309 7.92 10.76 1.63
N PRO A 310 7.39 9.99 0.65
CA PRO A 310 6.52 10.56 -0.39
C PRO A 310 5.22 11.17 0.16
N VAL A 311 4.71 10.67 1.29
CA VAL A 311 3.41 11.08 1.85
C VAL A 311 3.57 12.04 3.03
N ALA A 312 4.46 11.76 3.97
CA ALA A 312 4.73 12.59 5.16
C ALA A 312 6.21 13.03 5.21
N PRO A 313 6.64 13.92 4.30
CA PRO A 313 8.05 14.27 4.14
C PRO A 313 8.64 15.02 5.33
N HIS A 314 7.87 15.84 6.06
CA HIS A 314 8.42 16.65 7.16
C HIS A 314 8.71 15.77 8.39
N PHE A 315 7.80 14.84 8.69
CA PHE A 315 7.97 13.79 9.69
C PHE A 315 9.16 12.89 9.35
N ALA A 316 9.25 12.42 8.11
CA ALA A 316 10.36 11.59 7.66
C ALA A 316 11.71 12.33 7.75
N GLU A 317 11.78 13.59 7.29
CA GLU A 317 12.98 14.43 7.37
C GLU A 317 13.40 14.66 8.83
N HIS A 318 12.45 14.86 9.75
CA HIS A 318 12.76 15.03 11.16
C HIS A 318 13.32 13.74 11.80
N ILE A 319 12.75 12.57 11.48
CA ILE A 319 13.35 11.29 11.92
C ILE A 319 14.76 11.14 11.34
N TRP A 320 14.93 11.40 10.05
CA TRP A 320 16.17 11.18 9.32
C TRP A 320 17.31 12.10 9.80
N SER A 321 17.05 13.40 9.84
CA SER A 321 18.07 14.41 10.12
C SER A 321 18.23 14.67 11.63
N ASN A 322 17.14 14.69 12.41
CA ASN A 322 17.21 15.06 13.82
C ASN A 322 17.36 13.88 14.77
N ILE A 323 16.72 12.74 14.48
CA ILE A 323 16.78 11.55 15.33
C ILE A 323 17.95 10.65 14.92
N LEU A 324 17.99 10.23 13.65
CA LEU A 324 19.06 9.34 13.14
C LEU A 324 20.38 10.08 12.83
N LYS A 325 20.37 11.42 12.81
CA LYS A 325 21.54 12.27 12.55
C LYS A 325 22.23 11.98 11.21
N GLU A 326 21.43 11.63 10.19
CA GLU A 326 21.97 11.41 8.85
C GLU A 326 22.50 12.72 8.24
N PRO A 327 23.64 12.69 7.53
CA PRO A 327 24.34 13.92 7.10
C PRO A 327 23.66 14.63 5.92
N LYS A 328 22.75 13.96 5.21
CA LYS A 328 22.03 14.48 4.04
C LYS A 328 20.54 14.29 4.26
N SER A 329 19.73 15.23 3.75
CA SER A 329 18.27 15.16 3.77
C SER A 329 17.73 13.85 3.19
N VAL A 330 16.60 13.38 3.73
CA VAL A 330 15.92 12.16 3.29
C VAL A 330 15.51 12.23 1.81
N GLN A 331 15.32 13.44 1.28
CA GLN A 331 14.99 13.69 -0.13
C GLN A 331 16.10 13.22 -1.10
N ARG A 332 17.32 12.96 -0.60
CA ARG A 332 18.45 12.44 -1.37
C ARG A 332 18.75 10.98 -1.08
N ALA A 333 17.96 10.34 -0.21
CA ALA A 333 18.12 8.93 0.12
C ALA A 333 17.54 8.05 -1.01
N LEU A 334 18.13 6.88 -1.20
CA LEU A 334 17.62 5.88 -2.13
C LEU A 334 16.51 5.06 -1.48
N TRP A 335 15.64 4.50 -2.32
CA TRP A 335 14.65 3.53 -1.87
C TRP A 335 15.33 2.34 -1.17
N PRO A 336 14.83 1.87 -0.02
CA PRO A 336 15.44 0.78 0.70
C PRO A 336 15.36 -0.52 -0.10
N THR A 337 16.48 -1.21 -0.28
CA THR A 337 16.55 -2.51 -0.95
C THR A 337 17.01 -3.57 0.06
N PRO A 338 16.20 -4.61 0.33
CA PRO A 338 16.62 -5.71 1.21
C PRO A 338 17.92 -6.37 0.73
N PHE A 339 18.86 -6.62 1.64
CA PHE A 339 20.14 -7.28 1.31
C PHE A 339 19.99 -8.75 0.93
N THR A 340 18.97 -9.41 1.48
CA THR A 340 18.66 -10.82 1.23
C THR A 340 17.26 -10.94 0.65
N PRO A 341 17.03 -11.87 -0.29
CA PRO A 341 15.69 -12.22 -0.72
C PRO A 341 14.80 -12.58 0.47
N VAL A 342 13.53 -12.16 0.40
CA VAL A 342 12.54 -12.45 1.43
C VAL A 342 12.23 -13.94 1.40
N ASP A 343 12.26 -14.61 2.56
CA ASP A 343 11.78 -15.98 2.71
C ASP A 343 10.30 -15.98 3.13
N PRO A 344 9.35 -16.34 2.25
CA PRO A 344 7.93 -16.37 2.58
C PRO A 344 7.61 -17.36 3.69
N THR A 345 8.40 -18.42 3.85
CA THR A 345 8.16 -19.49 4.83
C THR A 345 8.24 -18.97 6.26
N ILE A 346 9.21 -18.08 6.53
CA ILE A 346 9.42 -17.48 7.85
C ILE A 346 8.27 -16.51 8.18
N ILE A 347 7.82 -15.73 7.19
CA ILE A 347 6.67 -14.82 7.34
C ILE A 347 5.40 -15.63 7.63
N GLU A 348 5.16 -16.72 6.88
CA GLU A 348 4.03 -17.62 7.10
C GLU A 348 4.04 -18.22 8.51
N ALA A 349 5.21 -18.65 8.99
CA ALA A 349 5.37 -19.17 10.34
C ALA A 349 5.06 -18.12 11.41
N GLY A 350 5.51 -16.88 11.21
CA GLY A 350 5.18 -15.74 12.07
C GLY A 350 3.67 -15.44 12.11
N GLN A 351 3.01 -15.45 10.96
CA GLN A 351 1.55 -15.26 10.85
C GLN A 351 0.76 -16.40 11.50
N TYR A 352 1.23 -17.64 11.33
CA TYR A 352 0.63 -18.81 11.97
C TYR A 352 0.68 -18.69 13.49
N MET A 353 1.84 -18.33 14.05
CA MET A 353 2.02 -18.10 15.48
C MET A 353 1.08 -16.98 16.00
N ARG A 354 0.96 -15.85 15.30
CA ARG A 354 -0.01 -14.79 15.62
C ARG A 354 -1.45 -15.31 15.64
N GLY A 355 -1.81 -16.11 14.64
CA GLY A 355 -3.13 -16.74 14.53
C GLY A 355 -3.43 -17.65 15.72
N MET A 356 -2.48 -18.52 16.08
CA MET A 356 -2.62 -19.42 17.24
C MET A 356 -2.82 -18.65 18.55
N ILE A 357 -2.02 -17.61 18.78
CA ILE A 357 -2.13 -16.77 19.99
C ILE A 357 -3.51 -16.12 20.07
N LYS A 358 -4.02 -15.60 18.95
CA LYS A 358 -5.37 -15.05 18.88
C LYS A 358 -6.43 -16.09 19.21
N THR A 359 -6.34 -17.30 18.64
CA THR A 359 -7.27 -18.39 18.93
C THR A 359 -7.26 -18.78 20.41
N ILE A 360 -6.09 -18.84 21.04
CA ILE A 360 -5.97 -19.13 22.49
C ILE A 360 -6.67 -18.03 23.30
N ARG A 361 -6.43 -16.75 22.98
CA ARG A 361 -7.08 -15.61 23.65
C ARG A 361 -8.60 -15.64 23.49
N ASP A 362 -9.09 -15.93 22.29
CA ASP A 362 -10.52 -16.04 22.00
C ASP A 362 -11.19 -17.20 22.77
N ALA A 363 -10.48 -18.33 22.89
CA ALA A 363 -10.91 -19.47 23.69
C ALA A 363 -10.96 -19.13 25.20
N GLU A 364 -9.96 -18.41 25.72
CA GLU A 364 -9.96 -17.94 27.11
C GLU A 364 -11.14 -17.00 27.38
N VAL A 365 -11.38 -16.02 26.50
CA VAL A 365 -12.51 -15.08 26.63
C VAL A 365 -13.85 -15.83 26.59
N SER A 366 -13.97 -16.83 25.72
CA SER A 366 -15.19 -17.65 25.59
C SER A 366 -15.43 -18.49 26.85
N LEU A 367 -14.38 -19.07 27.43
CA LEU A 367 -14.44 -19.78 28.70
C LEU A 367 -14.87 -18.85 29.84
N LEU A 368 -14.28 -17.66 29.94
CA LEU A 368 -14.66 -16.66 30.96
C LEU A 368 -16.13 -16.25 30.82
N LYS A 369 -16.64 -16.08 29.60
CA LYS A 369 -18.07 -15.81 29.35
C LYS A 369 -18.95 -16.99 29.75
N ALA A 370 -18.52 -18.23 29.48
CA ALA A 370 -19.26 -19.43 29.89
C ALA A 370 -19.34 -19.57 31.42
N ILE A 371 -18.22 -19.34 32.12
CA ILE A 371 -18.15 -19.33 33.58
C ILE A 371 -19.03 -18.23 34.18
N ASN A 372 -19.02 -17.03 33.60
CA ASN A 372 -19.87 -15.92 34.06
C ASN A 372 -21.37 -16.17 33.82
N LYS A 373 -21.75 -16.89 32.76
CA LYS A 373 -23.14 -17.34 32.53
C LYS A 373 -23.57 -18.47 33.47
N SER A 374 -22.63 -19.29 33.95
CA SER A 374 -22.92 -20.40 34.88
C SER A 374 -22.94 -19.99 36.36
N LYS A 375 -22.73 -18.71 36.71
CA LYS A 375 -22.83 -18.16 38.08
C LYS A 375 -24.23 -18.25 38.75
N GLY A 376 -25.16 -19.00 38.16
CA GLY A 376 -26.35 -19.53 38.83
C GLY A 376 -26.14 -20.87 39.56
N LYS A 377 -25.10 -21.65 39.25
CA LYS A 377 -24.77 -22.92 39.95
C LYS A 377 -23.25 -23.20 39.91
N LYS A 378 -22.64 -23.15 41.10
CA LYS A 378 -21.26 -23.48 41.51
C LYS A 378 -20.20 -22.37 41.39
N ASN A 379 -19.65 -22.04 42.56
CA ASN A 379 -18.45 -21.23 42.75
C ASN A 379 -17.24 -21.94 42.12
N VAL A 380 -16.77 -21.45 40.97
CA VAL A 380 -15.46 -21.82 40.42
C VAL A 380 -14.44 -20.88 41.06
N SER A 381 -13.50 -21.44 41.81
CA SER A 381 -12.44 -20.69 42.50
C SER A 381 -11.48 -20.04 41.50
N GLU A 382 -11.25 -18.73 41.63
CA GLU A 382 -10.33 -17.92 40.80
C GLU A 382 -8.83 -18.31 40.91
N ALA A 383 -8.48 -19.37 41.66
CA ALA A 383 -7.11 -19.67 42.09
C ALA A 383 -6.52 -21.00 41.59
N LYS A 384 -7.09 -21.68 40.58
CA LYS A 384 -6.46 -22.85 39.95
C LYS A 384 -5.76 -22.46 38.63
N PRO A 385 -4.51 -22.92 38.38
CA PRO A 385 -3.84 -22.66 37.12
C PRO A 385 -4.63 -23.29 35.97
N LYS A 386 -5.01 -22.48 34.99
CA LYS A 386 -5.69 -22.93 33.77
C LYS A 386 -4.66 -23.58 32.86
N GLY A 387 -4.90 -24.84 32.49
CA GLY A 387 -4.08 -25.55 31.52
C GLY A 387 -4.61 -25.37 30.10
N VAL A 388 -3.73 -24.99 29.17
CA VAL A 388 -4.04 -24.98 27.73
C VAL A 388 -3.43 -26.22 27.08
N GLY A 389 -4.27 -27.01 26.40
CA GLY A 389 -3.85 -28.11 25.52
C GLY A 389 -3.85 -27.67 24.07
N VAL A 390 -2.69 -27.77 23.41
CA VAL A 390 -2.56 -27.48 21.96
C VAL A 390 -2.34 -28.79 21.23
N TYR A 391 -3.24 -29.10 20.30
CA TYR A 391 -3.18 -30.29 19.45
C TYR A 391 -2.82 -29.92 18.02
N VAL A 392 -1.79 -30.57 17.46
CA VAL A 392 -1.38 -30.36 16.07
C VAL A 392 -1.38 -31.70 15.34
N ALA A 393 -2.09 -31.74 14.21
CA ALA A 393 -2.22 -32.92 13.36
C ALA A 393 -1.10 -32.95 12.31
N THR A 394 -0.31 -34.02 12.27
CA THR A 394 0.77 -34.19 11.29
C THR A 394 0.26 -34.53 9.89
N GLN A 395 -0.95 -35.12 9.81
CA GLN A 395 -1.66 -35.46 8.57
C GLN A 395 -3.04 -34.81 8.52
N PHE A 396 -3.56 -34.65 7.31
CA PHE A 396 -4.90 -34.07 7.14
C PHE A 396 -5.85 -35.21 7.48
N PRO A 397 -6.96 -34.93 8.16
CA PRO A 397 -8.04 -35.90 8.22
C PRO A 397 -8.41 -36.32 6.79
N GLU A 398 -8.75 -37.59 6.59
CA GLU A 398 -9.00 -38.20 5.28
C GLU A 398 -9.94 -37.34 4.39
N TRP A 399 -10.98 -36.75 4.98
CA TRP A 399 -11.92 -35.87 4.27
C TRP A 399 -11.28 -34.56 3.73
N GLN A 400 -10.27 -34.02 4.42
CA GLN A 400 -9.53 -32.82 3.98
C GLN A 400 -8.54 -33.16 2.87
N ASP A 401 -7.85 -34.30 2.95
CA ASP A 401 -6.98 -34.76 1.87
C ASP A 401 -7.77 -35.02 0.58
N ILE A 402 -8.96 -35.59 0.71
CA ILE A 402 -9.87 -35.73 -0.43
C ILE A 402 -10.23 -34.35 -1.02
N CYS A 403 -10.54 -33.36 -0.19
CA CYS A 403 -10.84 -32.00 -0.65
C CYS A 403 -9.64 -31.34 -1.36
N VAL A 404 -8.41 -31.50 -0.83
CA VAL A 404 -7.18 -30.99 -1.47
C VAL A 404 -6.95 -31.67 -2.82
N GLN A 405 -7.18 -32.98 -2.90
CA GLN A 405 -7.05 -33.74 -4.14
C GLN A 405 -8.08 -33.29 -5.19
N VAL A 406 -9.33 -33.05 -4.78
CA VAL A 406 -10.36 -32.48 -5.67
C VAL A 406 -9.94 -31.13 -6.23
N VAL A 407 -9.37 -30.24 -5.40
CA VAL A 407 -8.87 -28.94 -5.86
C VAL A 407 -7.69 -29.11 -6.81
N ARG A 408 -6.80 -30.08 -6.56
CA ARG A 408 -5.68 -30.40 -7.45
C ARG A 408 -6.15 -30.91 -8.81
N ASP A 409 -7.15 -31.79 -8.82
CA ASP A 409 -7.71 -32.37 -10.05
C ASP A 409 -8.53 -31.35 -10.87
N ALA A 410 -9.05 -30.32 -10.20
CA ALA A 410 -9.77 -29.20 -10.81
C ALA A 410 -8.90 -27.98 -11.12
N TYR A 411 -7.60 -28.03 -10.82
CA TYR A 411 -6.66 -26.94 -11.08
C TYR A 411 -6.02 -27.08 -12.47
N SER A 412 -6.09 -26.01 -13.27
CA SER A 412 -5.38 -25.93 -14.55
C SER A 412 -4.11 -25.10 -14.39
N LYS A 413 -2.96 -25.70 -14.74
CA LYS A 413 -1.65 -25.03 -14.74
C LYS A 413 -1.54 -23.94 -15.81
N GLU A 414 -2.29 -24.05 -16.90
CA GLU A 414 -2.23 -23.12 -18.03
C GLU A 414 -2.96 -21.81 -17.74
N THR A 415 -4.04 -21.87 -16.97
CA THR A 415 -4.86 -20.70 -16.63
C THR A 415 -4.70 -20.23 -15.19
N ASP A 416 -3.86 -20.92 -14.40
CA ASP A 416 -3.66 -20.73 -12.96
C ASP A 416 -4.98 -20.57 -12.17
N LYS A 417 -6.00 -21.34 -12.58
CA LYS A 417 -7.36 -21.25 -12.02
C LYS A 417 -7.91 -22.63 -11.67
N VAL A 418 -8.76 -22.66 -10.65
CA VAL A 418 -9.50 -23.84 -10.23
C VAL A 418 -10.93 -23.78 -10.75
N ASP A 419 -11.33 -24.77 -11.54
CA ASP A 419 -12.68 -24.86 -12.10
C ASP A 419 -13.71 -25.20 -11.01
N ASP A 420 -14.59 -24.24 -10.68
CA ASP A 420 -15.66 -24.40 -9.69
C ASP A 420 -16.73 -25.42 -10.08
N GLY A 421 -16.99 -25.61 -11.38
CA GLY A 421 -17.91 -26.63 -11.88
C GLY A 421 -17.35 -28.02 -11.62
N LYS A 422 -16.10 -28.24 -12.03
CA LYS A 422 -15.38 -29.51 -11.83
C LYS A 422 -15.17 -29.86 -10.35
N VAL A 423 -14.92 -28.85 -9.49
CA VAL A 423 -14.86 -29.05 -8.03
C VAL A 423 -16.16 -29.61 -7.48
N LYS A 424 -17.32 -29.08 -7.90
CA LYS A 424 -18.63 -29.55 -7.40
C LYS A 424 -18.95 -30.96 -7.88
N GLU A 425 -18.60 -31.30 -9.10
CA GLU A 425 -18.77 -32.65 -9.66
C GLU A 425 -17.93 -33.67 -8.87
N LEU A 426 -16.63 -33.41 -8.72
CA LEU A 426 -15.70 -34.30 -8.00
C LEU A 426 -16.01 -34.41 -6.50
N LEU A 427 -16.51 -33.35 -5.86
CA LEU A 427 -17.02 -33.40 -4.48
C LEU A 427 -18.27 -34.27 -4.33
N THR A 428 -19.13 -34.28 -5.36
CA THR A 428 -20.35 -35.08 -5.37
C THR A 428 -20.01 -36.56 -5.54
N GLU A 429 -19.10 -36.87 -6.47
CA GLU A 429 -18.62 -38.22 -6.73
C GLU A 429 -17.95 -38.84 -5.49
N LYS A 430 -17.16 -38.05 -4.75
CA LYS A 430 -16.50 -38.50 -3.52
C LYS A 430 -17.37 -38.42 -2.26
N GLY A 431 -18.67 -38.14 -2.38
CA GLY A 431 -19.64 -38.17 -1.28
C GLY A 431 -19.51 -37.05 -0.23
N LEU A 432 -18.59 -36.10 -0.40
CA LEU A 432 -18.31 -35.03 0.57
C LEU A 432 -19.17 -33.78 0.36
N ILE A 433 -19.94 -33.68 -0.72
CA ILE A 433 -20.83 -32.53 -0.94
C ILE A 433 -21.97 -32.42 0.08
N LYS A 434 -22.36 -33.53 0.72
CA LYS A 434 -23.34 -33.56 1.81
C LYS A 434 -22.72 -33.17 3.16
N ASP A 435 -21.40 -33.15 3.28
CA ASP A 435 -20.70 -32.66 4.45
C ASP A 435 -20.63 -31.13 4.42
N LYS A 436 -21.26 -30.49 5.41
CA LYS A 436 -21.27 -29.02 5.53
C LYS A 436 -19.87 -28.41 5.67
N ARG A 437 -18.82 -29.22 5.89
CA ARG A 437 -17.42 -28.79 6.08
C ARG A 437 -16.59 -28.75 4.79
N GLY A 438 -16.94 -29.54 3.77
CA GLY A 438 -16.10 -29.71 2.57
C GLY A 438 -15.97 -28.44 1.73
N MET A 439 -17.11 -27.80 1.40
CA MET A 439 -17.10 -26.59 0.57
C MET A 439 -16.43 -25.38 1.26
N PRO A 440 -16.67 -25.10 2.56
CA PRO A 440 -15.93 -24.06 3.28
C PRO A 440 -14.42 -24.28 3.29
N PHE A 441 -13.95 -25.52 3.47
CA PHE A 441 -12.53 -25.84 3.45
C PHE A 441 -11.90 -25.58 2.07
N ILE A 442 -12.58 -25.96 0.99
CA ILE A 442 -12.11 -25.71 -0.38
C ILE A 442 -12.05 -24.21 -0.68
N GLN A 443 -13.03 -23.43 -0.24
CA GLN A 443 -13.00 -21.98 -0.40
C GLN A 443 -11.82 -21.34 0.36
N LEU A 444 -11.54 -21.81 1.58
CA LEU A 444 -10.36 -21.39 2.34
C LEU A 444 -9.06 -21.76 1.62
N PHE A 445 -8.99 -22.97 1.05
CA PHE A 445 -7.83 -23.44 0.31
C PHE A 445 -7.61 -22.66 -1.00
N LYS A 446 -8.67 -22.33 -1.74
CA LYS A 446 -8.61 -21.48 -2.94
C LYS A 446 -8.10 -20.07 -2.62
N ARG A 447 -8.57 -19.48 -1.51
CA ARG A 447 -8.07 -18.18 -1.05
C ARG A 447 -6.57 -18.24 -0.75
N ARG A 448 -6.09 -19.34 -0.18
CA ARG A 448 -4.66 -19.58 0.04
C ARG A 448 -3.89 -19.69 -1.28
N MET A 449 -4.41 -20.42 -2.27
CA MET A 449 -3.79 -20.50 -3.59
C MET A 449 -3.65 -19.12 -4.25
N ALA A 450 -4.68 -18.28 -4.13
CA ALA A 450 -4.65 -16.92 -4.66
C ALA A 450 -3.62 -16.01 -3.95
N GLN A 451 -3.37 -16.24 -2.67
CA GLN A 451 -2.47 -15.41 -1.87
C GLN A 451 -1.00 -15.82 -1.98
N TYR A 452 -0.71 -17.12 -2.11
CA TYR A 452 0.67 -17.66 -2.01
C TYR A 452 1.13 -18.43 -3.27
N GLY A 453 0.27 -18.52 -4.29
CA GLY A 453 0.48 -19.34 -5.46
C GLY A 453 0.08 -20.81 -5.26
N ALA A 454 -0.33 -21.45 -6.36
CA ALA A 454 -0.80 -22.84 -6.35
C ALA A 454 0.29 -23.82 -5.89
N GLU A 455 1.53 -23.67 -6.36
CA GLU A 455 2.62 -24.58 -5.97
C GLU A 455 2.89 -24.58 -4.46
N THR A 456 2.93 -23.40 -3.84
CA THR A 456 3.14 -23.24 -2.39
C THR A 456 1.95 -23.79 -1.60
N ALA A 457 0.73 -23.53 -2.07
CA ALA A 457 -0.49 -24.04 -1.42
C ALA A 457 -0.59 -25.57 -1.48
N PHE A 458 -0.15 -26.20 -2.56
CA PHE A 458 -0.12 -27.67 -2.71
C PHE A 458 1.09 -28.32 -2.04
N ARG A 459 2.22 -27.61 -1.85
CA ARG A 459 3.39 -28.10 -1.10
C ARG A 459 3.13 -27.99 0.40
N ARG A 460 2.59 -29.06 0.99
CA ARG A 460 2.52 -29.22 2.45
C ARG A 460 3.90 -29.32 3.13
N ALA A 461 4.97 -29.59 2.39
CA ALA A 461 6.30 -29.83 2.95
C ALA A 461 6.91 -28.61 3.68
N SER A 462 6.56 -27.38 3.29
CA SER A 462 6.95 -26.17 4.03
C SER A 462 6.30 -26.07 5.41
N LEU A 463 5.11 -26.66 5.60
CA LEU A 463 4.43 -26.74 6.90
C LEU A 463 5.06 -27.76 7.87
N LYS A 464 5.71 -28.82 7.37
CA LYS A 464 6.34 -29.83 8.25
C LYS A 464 7.53 -29.27 9.05
N LEU A 465 8.28 -28.33 8.46
CA LEU A 465 9.35 -27.60 9.13
C LEU A 465 8.77 -26.58 10.13
N VAL A 466 7.75 -25.82 9.70
CA VAL A 466 7.10 -24.81 10.55
C VAL A 466 6.42 -25.43 11.77
N ASP A 467 5.64 -26.52 11.62
CA ASP A 467 4.92 -27.11 12.74
C ASP A 467 5.89 -27.71 13.76
N ALA A 468 6.87 -28.51 13.33
CA ALA A 468 7.81 -29.16 14.26
C ALA A 468 8.80 -28.18 14.92
N ASP A 469 9.32 -27.19 14.18
CA ASP A 469 10.25 -26.20 14.73
C ASP A 469 9.52 -25.14 15.57
N VAL A 470 8.38 -24.61 15.12
CA VAL A 470 7.57 -23.68 15.95
C VAL A 470 7.05 -24.39 17.20
N LEU A 471 6.56 -25.64 17.11
CA LEU A 471 6.11 -26.39 18.29
C LEU A 471 7.27 -26.75 19.21
N SER A 472 8.43 -27.16 18.70
CA SER A 472 9.60 -27.45 19.54
C SER A 472 10.15 -26.18 20.21
N MET A 473 10.03 -25.02 19.58
CA MET A 473 10.36 -23.72 20.16
C MET A 473 9.36 -23.27 21.22
N VAL A 474 8.05 -23.46 20.98
CA VAL A 474 6.99 -23.25 22.00
C VAL A 474 7.19 -24.20 23.18
N LYS A 475 7.63 -25.44 22.92
CA LYS A 475 7.90 -26.47 23.94
C LYS A 475 9.20 -26.20 24.72
N ALA A 476 10.27 -25.79 24.05
CA ALA A 476 11.57 -25.45 24.66
C ALA A 476 11.48 -24.21 25.58
N ARG A 477 10.50 -23.33 25.33
CA ARG A 477 10.24 -22.12 26.13
C ARG A 477 9.04 -22.23 27.06
N GLN A 478 8.54 -23.44 27.34
CA GLN A 478 7.48 -23.69 28.35
C GLN A 478 7.83 -23.14 29.75
N ASN A 479 9.12 -22.91 30.03
CA ASN A 479 9.62 -22.37 31.29
C ASN A 479 10.10 -20.90 31.23
N GLU A 480 10.02 -20.24 30.08
CA GLU A 480 10.38 -18.82 29.96
C GLU A 480 9.13 -17.95 29.88
N ALA A 481 9.18 -16.79 30.56
CA ALA A 481 8.07 -15.89 30.82
C ALA A 481 7.28 -15.40 29.57
N CYS A 482 7.83 -15.60 28.36
CA CYS A 482 7.28 -15.13 27.08
C CYS A 482 5.84 -15.57 26.83
N TYR A 483 5.48 -16.81 27.19
CA TYR A 483 4.11 -17.31 27.02
C TYR A 483 3.16 -16.76 28.10
N SER A 484 3.67 -16.48 29.30
CA SER A 484 2.91 -15.92 30.43
C SER A 484 2.52 -14.45 30.21
N ALA A 485 3.35 -13.69 29.49
CA ALA A 485 3.08 -12.29 29.14
C ALA A 485 1.92 -12.15 28.14
N ILE A 486 1.77 -13.10 27.21
CA ILE A 486 0.79 -13.06 26.12
C ILE A 486 -0.52 -13.78 26.49
N CYS A 487 -0.45 -14.84 27.29
CA CYS A 487 -1.59 -15.58 27.85
C CYS A 487 -1.37 -15.79 29.34
N LYS A 488 -2.29 -15.33 30.20
CA LYS A 488 -2.25 -15.55 31.67
C LYS A 488 -2.48 -17.02 32.08
N CYS A 489 -2.34 -17.97 31.16
CA CYS A 489 -2.55 -19.40 31.35
C CYS A 489 -1.22 -20.15 31.20
N MET A 490 -0.97 -21.14 32.07
CA MET A 490 0.19 -22.01 31.90
C MET A 490 -0.08 -23.01 30.77
N LEU A 491 0.80 -23.02 29.76
CA LEU A 491 0.74 -23.99 28.66
C LEU A 491 1.12 -25.38 29.18
N HIS A 492 0.11 -26.19 29.52
CA HIS A 492 0.31 -27.42 30.30
C HIS A 492 0.73 -28.60 29.43
N LYS A 493 0.28 -28.67 28.17
CA LYS A 493 0.57 -29.81 27.30
C LYS A 493 0.48 -29.45 25.82
N ILE A 494 1.55 -29.70 25.08
CA ILE A 494 1.54 -29.78 23.62
C ILE A 494 1.52 -31.26 23.27
N VAL A 495 0.47 -31.73 22.60
CA VAL A 495 0.41 -33.11 22.12
C VAL A 495 0.39 -33.12 20.60
N ILE A 496 1.47 -33.68 20.04
CA ILE A 496 1.61 -33.96 18.62
C ILE A 496 1.09 -35.37 18.41
N PHE A 497 0.14 -35.53 17.50
CA PHE A 497 -0.46 -36.83 17.18
C PHE A 497 -0.31 -37.14 15.69
N ASP A 498 -0.01 -38.40 15.39
CA ASP A 498 -0.08 -38.92 14.02
C ASP A 498 -1.51 -39.33 13.63
N GLU A 499 -2.31 -39.79 14.60
CA GLU A 499 -3.75 -39.99 14.49
C GLU A 499 -4.42 -39.72 15.86
N VAL A 500 -5.52 -38.96 15.88
CA VAL A 500 -6.26 -38.58 17.10
C VAL A 500 -7.52 -39.45 17.24
N ARG A 501 -7.79 -40.01 18.43
CA ARG A 501 -8.97 -40.84 18.72
C ARG A 501 -10.27 -40.02 18.68
N ASP A 502 -11.35 -40.65 18.20
CA ASP A 502 -12.67 -40.13 17.77
C ASP A 502 -13.37 -39.02 18.58
N ALA A 503 -13.04 -38.78 19.86
CA ALA A 503 -13.77 -37.82 20.69
C ALA A 503 -13.41 -36.35 20.40
N ASP A 504 -12.19 -36.06 19.94
CA ASP A 504 -11.68 -34.71 19.66
C ASP A 504 -11.84 -34.30 18.17
N PHE A 505 -12.43 -35.19 17.35
CA PHE A 505 -12.44 -35.15 15.88
C PHE A 505 -13.32 -34.04 15.26
N ARG A 506 -14.11 -33.30 16.05
CA ARG A 506 -15.20 -32.47 15.50
C ARG A 506 -14.81 -31.06 15.07
N SER A 507 -13.60 -30.57 15.37
CA SER A 507 -13.22 -29.18 15.05
C SER A 507 -11.76 -28.95 14.61
N CYS A 508 -10.93 -29.98 14.48
CA CYS A 508 -9.52 -29.80 14.12
C CYS A 508 -9.41 -29.70 12.59
N ASN A 509 -9.48 -28.49 12.06
CA ASN A 509 -9.07 -28.25 10.67
C ASN A 509 -7.55 -28.20 10.64
N GLY A 510 -6.84 -28.73 9.64
CA GLY A 510 -5.36 -28.83 9.62
C GLY A 510 -4.53 -27.53 9.68
N ARG A 511 -5.11 -26.41 10.15
CA ARG A 511 -4.43 -25.22 10.72
C ARG A 511 -5.01 -24.75 12.07
N GLU A 512 -6.23 -25.17 12.40
CA GLU A 512 -6.85 -24.93 13.70
C GLU A 512 -6.43 -26.06 14.63
N SER A 513 -5.47 -25.77 15.52
CA SER A 513 -5.30 -26.62 16.69
C SER A 513 -6.65 -26.75 17.38
N CYS A 514 -7.18 -27.97 17.52
CA CYS A 514 -8.25 -28.21 18.47
C CYS A 514 -7.70 -27.81 19.84
N GLN A 515 -8.51 -27.11 20.62
CA GLN A 515 -8.14 -26.72 21.98
C GLN A 515 -9.28 -27.09 22.90
N THR A 516 -8.96 -27.91 23.88
CA THR A 516 -9.85 -28.21 25.00
C THR A 516 -9.18 -27.58 26.22
N ILE A 517 -9.81 -26.55 26.80
CA ILE A 517 -9.42 -26.03 28.11
C ILE A 517 -10.20 -26.84 29.14
N SER A 518 -9.50 -27.72 29.87
CA SER A 518 -10.06 -28.48 30.98
C SER A 518 -9.50 -27.98 32.31
N GLU A 519 -10.35 -27.93 33.34
CA GLU A 519 -9.84 -27.86 34.72
C GLU A 519 -9.06 -29.15 35.02
N THR A 520 -7.84 -29.03 35.50
CA THR A 520 -7.05 -30.19 35.94
C THR A 520 -7.73 -30.84 37.14
N SER A 521 -8.25 -32.06 36.97
CA SER A 521 -8.36 -33.03 38.06
C SER A 521 -6.98 -33.65 38.28
N SER A 522 -6.60 -33.79 39.54
CA SER A 522 -5.35 -34.32 40.08
C SER A 522 -4.76 -35.51 39.33
#